data_AF-A0A8J1U007-F1
#
_entry.id   AF-A0A8J1U007-F1
#
_cell.length_a   1.000
_cell.length_b   1.000
_cell.length_c   1.000
_cell.angle_alpha   90.00
_cell.angle_beta   90.00
_cell.angle_gamma   90.00
#
_symmetry.space_group_name_H-M   'P 1'
#
loop_
_entity.id
_entity.type
_entity.pdbx_description
1 polymer ?
#
loop_
_entity_poly.entity_id
_entity_poly.type
_entity_poly.pdbx_seq_one_letter_code
_entity_poly.pdbx_strand_id
1 'polypeptide(L)'
;MLYHLGKAILNHESLAYKACLMYCINPASVFFSVAYSESMFAWITFTGMQRFDGNTRNGSFWFAVTTSIRANGLINMGYLWHRKLGEYIRLVPGLRGLSLKDKIMVGNVVFWMICTIPLVLYSILCIAPFLLVQYFAYTQFCTGNKADGIPQNILEYGTARGYTIMGVGPPPLWCKWTIPLSYSHVQNSHWDVGFLRYFEVKQVPNFLLASPMIVICMLTALRYISKNLKYSITLGLGRKSYIHKKSDASVPDLKDTGFDSEKCLPYVLHMLAMVIFGFFFMHIQVVTRFIASSCPVIYWYVAMVTSSQEELEEKQTNRYNIFAQVKDKQQSDLQEPEESAFDNLLTRQLRNIHNNSFSINLILLYFSIYFIIGTVLHCNFLPWT
;
A
#
# COMPACT_ATOMS: atom_id res chain seq x y z
N MET A 1 -6.96 2.61 11.40
CA MET A 1 -6.81 1.28 10.77
C MET A 1 -5.36 0.83 10.65
N LEU A 2 -4.46 1.68 10.14
CA LEU A 2 -3.02 1.38 10.03
C LEU A 2 -2.40 0.86 11.34
N TYR A 3 -2.79 1.39 12.50
CA TYR A 3 -2.34 0.92 13.81
C TYR A 3 -2.65 -0.57 14.04
N HIS A 4 -3.89 -0.98 13.81
CA HIS A 4 -4.31 -2.37 14.03
C HIS A 4 -3.65 -3.32 13.03
N LEU A 5 -3.47 -2.88 11.79
CA LEU A 5 -2.72 -3.63 10.77
C LEU A 5 -1.25 -3.79 11.19
N GLY A 6 -0.59 -2.70 11.59
CA GLY A 6 0.78 -2.71 12.08
C GLY A 6 0.95 -3.58 13.32
N LYS A 7 0.01 -3.55 14.27
CA LYS A 7 0.03 -4.43 15.45
C LYS A 7 -0.05 -5.91 15.08
N ALA A 8 -0.86 -6.29 14.09
CA ALA A 8 -1.02 -7.68 13.65
C ALA A 8 0.21 -8.23 12.88
N ILE A 9 0.90 -7.35 12.14
CA ILE A 9 2.01 -7.73 11.27
C ILE A 9 3.36 -7.59 11.99
N LEU A 10 3.62 -6.42 12.57
CA LEU A 10 4.90 -6.10 13.21
C LEU A 10 5.00 -6.68 14.63
N ASN A 11 3.87 -7.04 15.25
CA ASN A 11 3.80 -7.43 16.67
C ASN A 11 4.41 -6.38 17.65
N HIS A 12 4.56 -5.11 17.21
CA HIS A 12 5.25 -4.06 17.96
C HIS A 12 4.39 -2.79 18.03
N GLU A 13 3.77 -2.54 19.18
CA GLU A 13 2.80 -1.43 19.32
C GLU A 13 3.42 -0.03 19.21
N SER A 14 4.61 0.23 19.78
CA SER A 14 5.25 1.56 19.68
C SER A 14 5.59 1.90 18.23
N LEU A 15 6.13 0.92 17.49
CA LEU A 15 6.44 1.03 16.08
C LEU A 15 5.17 1.25 15.24
N ALA A 16 4.11 0.50 15.52
CA ALA A 16 2.82 0.66 14.86
C ALA A 16 2.17 2.03 15.15
N TYR A 17 2.30 2.53 16.37
CA TYR A 17 1.80 3.85 16.77
C TYR A 17 2.58 4.96 16.06
N LYS A 18 3.91 4.89 16.07
CA LYS A 18 4.78 5.84 15.37
C LYS A 18 4.53 5.85 13.86
N ALA A 19 4.29 4.70 13.25
CA ALA A 19 3.89 4.62 11.85
C ALA A 19 2.58 5.35 11.57
N CYS A 20 1.60 5.33 12.49
CA CYS A 20 0.39 6.13 12.36
C CYS A 20 0.66 7.62 12.45
N LEU A 21 1.55 8.06 13.35
CA LEU A 21 1.93 9.47 13.42
C LEU A 21 2.56 9.93 12.09
N MET A 22 3.47 9.13 11.53
CA MET A 22 4.07 9.42 10.22
C MET A 22 3.06 9.38 9.07
N TYR A 23 2.01 8.55 9.16
CA TYR A 23 0.91 8.54 8.21
C TYR A 23 0.10 9.84 8.25
N CYS A 24 -0.12 10.42 9.43
CA CYS A 24 -0.85 11.68 9.58
C CYS A 24 -0.12 12.86 8.91
N ILE A 25 1.22 12.85 8.92
CA ILE A 25 2.05 13.88 8.29
C ILE A 25 2.64 13.42 6.94
N ASN A 26 1.96 12.52 6.24
CA ASN A 26 2.53 11.96 5.01
C ASN A 26 2.69 13.04 3.91
N PRO A 27 3.61 12.83 2.94
CA PRO A 27 3.87 13.82 1.88
C PRO A 27 2.69 14.13 0.96
N ALA A 28 1.66 13.28 0.94
CA ALA A 28 0.47 13.42 0.11
C ALA A 28 -0.79 13.80 0.93
N SER A 29 -0.60 14.26 2.17
CA SER A 29 -1.61 14.44 3.22
C SER A 29 -2.77 15.32 2.79
N VAL A 30 -2.48 16.33 1.97
CA VAL A 30 -3.47 17.21 1.33
C VAL A 30 -4.59 16.41 0.69
N PHE A 31 -4.27 15.35 -0.08
CA PHE A 31 -5.27 14.52 -0.73
C PHE A 31 -6.06 13.62 0.22
N PHE A 32 -5.57 13.42 1.44
CA PHE A 32 -6.27 12.69 2.49
C PHE A 32 -7.16 13.61 3.34
N SER A 33 -6.83 14.90 3.40
CA SER A 33 -7.55 15.91 4.21
C SER A 33 -8.71 16.57 3.46
N VAL A 34 -8.60 16.73 2.14
CA VAL A 34 -9.70 17.29 1.32
C VAL A 34 -10.58 16.17 0.74
N ALA A 35 -11.72 16.54 0.15
CA ALA A 35 -12.76 15.62 -0.32
C ALA A 35 -12.38 14.85 -1.62
N TYR A 36 -11.23 14.17 -1.62
CA TYR A 36 -10.86 13.21 -2.65
C TYR A 36 -11.07 11.76 -2.21
N SER A 37 -11.02 10.82 -3.16
CA SER A 37 -11.26 9.41 -2.90
C SER A 37 -10.07 8.65 -2.31
N GLU A 38 -8.90 9.29 -2.19
CA GLU A 38 -7.64 8.75 -1.66
C GLU A 38 -7.77 8.29 -0.20
N SER A 39 -8.43 9.08 0.65
CA SER A 39 -8.66 8.75 2.06
C SER A 39 -9.55 7.52 2.22
N MET A 40 -10.65 7.48 1.47
CA MET A 40 -11.58 6.34 1.44
C MET A 40 -10.89 5.10 0.86
N PHE A 41 -10.13 5.25 -0.23
CA PHE A 41 -9.34 4.19 -0.84
C PHE A 41 -8.33 3.60 0.14
N ALA A 42 -7.56 4.43 0.85
CA ALA A 42 -6.57 3.97 1.80
C ALA A 42 -7.20 3.24 3.00
N TRP A 43 -8.32 3.78 3.53
CA TRP A 43 -9.05 3.13 4.61
C TRP A 43 -9.55 1.72 4.23
N ILE A 44 -10.17 1.58 3.06
CA ILE A 44 -10.67 0.28 2.59
C ILE A 44 -9.52 -0.66 2.23
N THR A 45 -8.46 -0.16 1.61
CA THR A 45 -7.26 -0.96 1.28
C THR A 45 -6.63 -1.56 2.54
N PHE A 46 -6.39 -0.75 3.57
CA PHE A 46 -5.83 -1.23 4.84
C PHE A 46 -6.78 -2.17 5.58
N THR A 47 -8.09 -1.94 5.46
CA THR A 47 -9.11 -2.87 5.98
C THR A 47 -9.06 -4.21 5.27
N GLY A 48 -8.95 -4.21 3.95
CA GLY A 48 -8.80 -5.40 3.14
C GLY A 48 -7.56 -6.19 3.51
N MET A 49 -6.41 -5.52 3.67
CA MET A 49 -5.16 -6.12 4.13
C MET A 49 -5.29 -6.76 5.51
N GLN A 50 -5.90 -6.07 6.48
CA GLN A 50 -6.08 -6.61 7.83
C GLN A 50 -6.98 -7.85 7.86
N ARG A 51 -8.09 -7.80 7.11
CA ARG A 51 -9.06 -8.92 7.04
C ARG A 51 -8.54 -10.08 6.20
N PHE A 52 -7.66 -9.79 5.24
CA PHE A 52 -7.02 -10.78 4.40
C PHE A 52 -6.14 -11.74 5.20
N ASP A 53 -5.42 -11.28 6.23
CA ASP A 53 -4.59 -12.16 7.07
C ASP A 53 -5.43 -13.27 7.73
N GLY A 54 -6.64 -12.96 8.19
CA GLY A 54 -7.58 -13.94 8.75
C GLY A 54 -8.24 -14.81 7.67
N ASN A 55 -9.00 -14.21 6.76
CA ASN A 55 -9.84 -14.93 5.79
C ASN A 55 -9.71 -14.34 4.38
N THR A 56 -9.21 -15.15 3.44
CA THR A 56 -9.03 -14.75 2.03
C THR A 56 -10.31 -14.25 1.38
N ARG A 57 -11.47 -14.85 1.71
CA ARG A 57 -12.77 -14.45 1.14
C ARG A 57 -13.17 -13.04 1.57
N ASN A 58 -12.97 -12.73 2.85
CA ASN A 58 -13.24 -11.38 3.35
C ASN A 58 -12.25 -10.39 2.74
N GLY A 59 -10.96 -10.75 2.65
CA GLY A 59 -9.95 -9.94 1.97
C GLY A 59 -10.32 -9.63 0.52
N SER A 60 -10.74 -10.62 -0.26
CA SER A 60 -11.14 -10.44 -1.66
C SER A 60 -12.36 -9.53 -1.83
N PHE A 61 -13.33 -9.60 -0.90
CA PHE A 61 -14.48 -8.69 -0.91
C PHE A 61 -14.03 -7.24 -0.72
N TRP A 62 -13.22 -6.98 0.30
CA TRP A 62 -12.71 -5.63 0.56
C TRP A 62 -11.78 -5.12 -0.55
N PHE A 63 -11.01 -5.99 -1.20
CA PHE A 63 -10.22 -5.61 -2.38
C PHE A 63 -11.09 -5.28 -3.59
N ALA A 64 -12.23 -5.96 -3.79
CA ALA A 64 -13.19 -5.56 -4.81
C ALA A 64 -13.80 -4.18 -4.52
N VAL A 65 -14.20 -3.92 -3.27
CA VAL A 65 -14.66 -2.57 -2.86
C VAL A 65 -13.55 -1.53 -3.03
N THR A 66 -12.29 -1.91 -2.84
CA THR A 66 -11.16 -1.01 -3.12
C THR A 66 -11.08 -0.64 -4.60
N THR A 67 -11.24 -1.63 -5.51
CA THR A 67 -11.27 -1.41 -6.95
C THR A 67 -12.43 -0.51 -7.38
N SER A 68 -13.60 -0.60 -6.71
CA SER A 68 -14.75 0.24 -7.06
C SER A 68 -14.52 1.72 -6.75
N ILE A 69 -13.64 2.04 -5.80
CA ILE A 69 -13.26 3.43 -5.50
C ILE A 69 -12.22 3.93 -6.50
N ARG A 70 -11.19 3.12 -6.75
CA ARG A 70 -10.11 3.46 -7.70
C ARG A 70 -9.58 2.22 -8.38
N ALA A 71 -9.25 2.34 -9.67
CA ALA A 71 -8.65 1.27 -10.45
C ALA A 71 -7.32 0.74 -9.86
N ASN A 72 -6.62 1.54 -9.05
CA ASN A 72 -5.43 1.14 -8.29
C ASN A 72 -5.65 -0.12 -7.43
N GLY A 73 -6.89 -0.35 -6.99
CA GLY A 73 -7.28 -1.53 -6.19
C GLY A 73 -7.04 -2.85 -6.90
N LEU A 74 -6.97 -2.87 -8.24
CA LEU A 74 -6.68 -4.08 -9.03
C LEU A 74 -5.34 -4.71 -8.64
N ILE A 75 -4.34 -3.91 -8.24
CA ILE A 75 -3.00 -4.41 -7.91
C ILE A 75 -3.02 -5.20 -6.59
N ASN A 76 -4.05 -5.01 -5.74
CA ASN A 76 -4.24 -5.81 -4.52
C ASN A 76 -4.55 -7.29 -4.82
N MET A 77 -4.92 -7.64 -6.05
CA MET A 77 -5.04 -9.04 -6.48
C MET A 77 -3.74 -9.82 -6.27
N GLY A 78 -2.59 -9.15 -6.33
CA GLY A 78 -1.29 -9.76 -6.04
C GLY A 78 -1.22 -10.43 -4.67
N TYR A 79 -1.89 -9.89 -3.64
CA TYR A 79 -1.96 -10.52 -2.32
C TYR A 79 -2.70 -11.86 -2.38
N LEU A 80 -3.85 -11.89 -3.06
CA LEU A 80 -4.65 -13.10 -3.23
C LEU A 80 -3.86 -14.20 -3.95
N TRP A 81 -3.15 -13.80 -5.00
CA TRP A 81 -2.30 -14.69 -5.80
C TRP A 81 -1.17 -15.28 -4.96
N HIS A 82 -0.46 -14.41 -4.23
CA HIS A 82 0.62 -14.81 -3.34
C HIS A 82 0.18 -15.84 -2.28
N ARG A 83 -0.92 -15.58 -1.57
CA ARG A 83 -1.42 -16.51 -0.53
C ARG A 83 -1.89 -17.84 -1.09
N LYS A 84 -2.65 -17.85 -2.20
CA LYS A 84 -3.16 -19.11 -2.78
C LYS A 84 -2.05 -19.96 -3.38
N LEU A 85 -1.08 -19.35 -4.04
CA LEU A 85 0.10 -20.06 -4.51
C LEU A 85 0.92 -20.61 -3.34
N GLY A 86 1.05 -19.85 -2.25
CA GLY A 86 1.72 -20.28 -1.03
C GLY A 86 1.01 -21.43 -0.31
N GLU A 87 -0.33 -21.43 -0.25
CA GLU A 87 -1.14 -22.53 0.28
C GLU A 87 -0.91 -23.82 -0.54
N TYR A 88 -0.91 -23.71 -1.88
CA TYR A 88 -0.64 -24.84 -2.76
C TYR A 88 0.75 -25.45 -2.53
N ILE A 89 1.81 -24.63 -2.55
CA ILE A 89 3.19 -25.12 -2.42
C ILE A 89 3.43 -25.79 -1.06
N ARG A 90 2.74 -25.35 0.00
CA ARG A 90 2.81 -25.99 1.33
C ARG A 90 2.13 -27.36 1.39
N LEU A 91 1.17 -27.63 0.52
CA LEU A 91 0.44 -28.91 0.47
C LEU A 91 1.20 -29.97 -0.33
N VAL A 92 2.01 -29.57 -1.32
CA VAL A 92 2.78 -30.50 -2.18
C VAL A 92 3.64 -31.51 -1.39
N PRO A 93 4.36 -31.13 -0.31
CA PRO A 93 5.13 -32.08 0.50
C PRO A 93 4.29 -33.13 1.24
N GLY A 94 3.00 -32.86 1.51
CA GLY A 94 2.09 -33.82 2.15
C GLY A 94 1.78 -35.03 1.26
N LEU A 95 2.01 -34.92 -0.05
CA LEU A 95 1.78 -35.98 -1.03
C LEU A 95 2.95 -36.97 -1.16
N ARG A 96 3.96 -36.87 -0.28
CA ARG A 96 5.20 -37.66 -0.40
C ARG A 96 5.01 -39.18 -0.27
N GLY A 97 3.94 -39.65 0.36
CA GLY A 97 3.64 -41.07 0.59
C GLY A 97 2.83 -41.81 -0.47
N LEU A 98 2.34 -41.13 -1.51
CA LEU A 98 1.49 -41.74 -2.56
C LEU A 98 2.32 -42.39 -3.69
N SER A 99 1.69 -43.22 -4.53
CA SER A 99 2.31 -43.69 -5.78
C SER A 99 2.49 -42.54 -6.78
N LEU A 100 3.43 -42.62 -7.72
CA LEU A 100 3.71 -41.52 -8.66
C LEU A 100 2.47 -41.10 -9.48
N LYS A 101 1.64 -42.06 -9.91
CA LYS A 101 0.39 -41.79 -10.62
C LYS A 101 -0.62 -41.05 -9.73
N ASP A 102 -0.77 -41.50 -8.49
CA ASP A 102 -1.68 -40.89 -7.52
C ASP A 102 -1.20 -39.49 -7.09
N LYS A 103 0.12 -39.27 -6.98
CA LYS A 103 0.70 -37.94 -6.74
C LYS A 103 0.34 -36.94 -7.82
N ILE A 104 0.41 -37.34 -9.08
CA ILE A 104 0.08 -36.47 -10.21
C ILE A 104 -1.42 -36.19 -10.24
N MET A 105 -2.26 -37.22 -10.09
CA MET A 105 -3.72 -37.06 -10.08
C MET A 105 -4.19 -36.19 -8.92
N VAL A 106 -3.82 -36.52 -7.68
CA VAL A 106 -4.20 -35.77 -6.49
C VAL A 106 -3.58 -34.37 -6.51
N GLY A 107 -2.32 -34.24 -6.93
CA GLY A 107 -1.65 -32.94 -7.07
C GLY A 107 -2.36 -32.01 -8.04
N ASN A 108 -2.82 -32.53 -9.19
CA ASN A 108 -3.61 -31.76 -10.15
C ASN A 108 -4.97 -31.36 -9.59
N VAL A 109 -5.71 -32.28 -8.97
CA VAL A 109 -7.02 -31.96 -8.36
C VAL A 109 -6.87 -30.92 -7.26
N VAL A 110 -5.87 -31.06 -6.38
CA VAL A 110 -5.56 -30.10 -5.32
C VAL A 110 -5.17 -28.74 -5.89
N PHE A 111 -4.36 -28.71 -6.95
CA PHE A 111 -3.99 -27.47 -7.64
C PHE A 111 -5.23 -26.75 -8.17
N TRP A 112 -6.11 -27.45 -8.88
CA TRP A 112 -7.33 -26.86 -9.42
C TRP A 112 -8.28 -26.38 -8.33
N MET A 113 -8.53 -27.20 -7.31
CA MET A 113 -9.51 -26.90 -6.25
C MET A 113 -9.04 -25.82 -5.27
N ILE A 114 -7.77 -25.81 -4.90
CA ILE A 114 -7.25 -24.92 -3.85
C ILE A 114 -6.58 -23.68 -4.42
N CYS A 115 -5.95 -23.78 -5.58
CA CYS A 115 -5.27 -22.68 -6.24
C CYS A 115 -6.14 -22.07 -7.35
N THR A 116 -6.32 -22.77 -8.46
CA THR A 116 -6.84 -22.17 -9.71
C THR A 116 -8.26 -21.66 -9.60
N ILE A 117 -9.20 -22.48 -9.09
CA ILE A 117 -10.62 -22.09 -9.00
C ILE A 117 -10.80 -20.88 -8.07
N PRO A 118 -10.29 -20.90 -6.81
CA PRO A 118 -10.38 -19.73 -5.94
C PRO A 118 -9.68 -18.50 -6.52
N LEU A 119 -8.52 -18.68 -7.17
CA LEU A 119 -7.77 -17.58 -7.78
C LEU A 119 -8.57 -16.88 -8.87
N VAL A 120 -9.18 -17.65 -9.77
CA VAL A 120 -10.03 -17.12 -10.85
C VAL A 120 -11.25 -16.42 -10.26
N LEU A 121 -11.95 -17.05 -9.31
CA LEU A 121 -13.13 -16.48 -8.68
C LEU A 121 -12.82 -15.15 -7.96
N TYR A 122 -11.75 -15.10 -7.17
CA TYR A 122 -11.37 -13.87 -6.47
C TYR A 122 -10.84 -12.80 -7.42
N SER A 123 -10.16 -13.17 -8.50
CA SER A 123 -9.71 -12.24 -9.53
C SER A 123 -10.89 -11.62 -10.27
N ILE A 124 -11.89 -12.42 -10.65
CA ILE A 124 -13.14 -11.93 -11.25
C ILE A 124 -13.84 -10.97 -10.28
N LEU A 125 -13.94 -11.33 -9.00
CA LEU A 125 -14.55 -10.46 -7.99
C LEU A 125 -13.83 -9.10 -7.87
N CYS A 126 -12.50 -9.09 -7.92
CA CYS A 126 -11.71 -7.84 -7.84
C CYS A 126 -11.80 -6.99 -9.11
N ILE A 127 -11.92 -7.63 -10.29
CA ILE A 127 -11.99 -6.96 -11.59
C ILE A 127 -13.42 -6.47 -11.90
N ALA A 128 -14.45 -7.14 -11.39
CA ALA A 128 -15.84 -6.87 -11.73
C ALA A 128 -16.25 -5.40 -11.54
N PRO A 129 -15.91 -4.69 -10.44
CA PRO A 129 -16.27 -3.28 -10.29
C PRO A 129 -15.67 -2.37 -11.36
N PHE A 130 -14.43 -2.64 -11.78
CA PHE A 130 -13.80 -1.91 -12.87
C PHE A 130 -14.54 -2.14 -14.18
N LEU A 131 -14.87 -3.39 -14.50
CA LEU A 131 -15.64 -3.73 -15.72
C LEU A 131 -17.05 -3.15 -15.71
N LEU A 132 -17.72 -3.08 -14.56
CA LEU A 132 -19.03 -2.45 -14.42
C LEU A 132 -18.97 -0.97 -14.77
N VAL A 133 -17.94 -0.24 -14.32
CA VAL A 133 -17.74 1.17 -14.68
C VAL A 133 -17.43 1.31 -16.18
N GLN A 134 -16.62 0.41 -16.76
CA GLN A 134 -16.34 0.43 -18.20
C GLN A 134 -17.59 0.12 -19.02
N TYR A 135 -18.42 -0.83 -18.58
CA TYR A 135 -19.69 -1.16 -19.21
C TYR A 135 -20.69 0.00 -19.12
N PHE A 136 -20.77 0.65 -17.95
CA PHE A 136 -21.57 1.86 -17.79
C PHE A 136 -21.12 2.96 -18.76
N ALA A 137 -19.81 3.23 -18.85
CA ALA A 137 -19.29 4.21 -19.81
C ALA A 137 -19.62 3.81 -21.26
N TYR A 138 -19.49 2.53 -21.61
CA TYR A 138 -19.85 2.02 -22.93
C TYR A 138 -21.33 2.27 -23.24
N THR A 139 -22.24 2.00 -22.29
CA THR A 139 -23.67 2.19 -22.54
C THR A 139 -24.03 3.66 -22.71
N GLN A 140 -23.36 4.58 -21.99
CA GLN A 140 -23.59 6.02 -22.10
C GLN A 140 -23.01 6.65 -23.37
N PHE A 141 -21.80 6.25 -23.78
CA PHE A 141 -21.09 6.91 -24.89
C PHE A 141 -21.18 6.18 -26.24
N CYS A 142 -21.33 4.85 -26.23
CA CYS A 142 -21.30 4.04 -27.47
C CYS A 142 -22.69 3.57 -27.91
N THR A 143 -23.59 3.27 -26.97
CA THR A 143 -24.98 2.87 -27.26
C THR A 143 -26.01 3.93 -26.89
N GLY A 144 -25.58 5.00 -26.22
CA GLY A 144 -26.44 5.98 -25.59
C GLY A 144 -27.25 6.81 -26.58
N ASN A 145 -28.57 6.85 -26.31
CA ASN A 145 -29.53 7.76 -26.95
C ASN A 145 -29.21 9.23 -26.64
N LYS A 146 -29.95 10.15 -27.27
CA LYS A 146 -29.83 11.63 -27.20
C LYS A 146 -29.53 12.15 -25.79
N ALA A 147 -28.85 13.30 -25.71
CA ALA A 147 -28.44 14.02 -24.51
C ALA A 147 -29.62 14.55 -23.64
N ASP A 148 -30.63 13.72 -23.40
CA ASP A 148 -31.83 14.06 -22.66
C ASP A 148 -31.48 14.13 -21.16
N GLY A 149 -31.48 15.35 -20.60
CA GLY A 149 -31.24 15.59 -19.19
C GLY A 149 -29.87 16.16 -18.83
N ILE A 150 -29.01 16.49 -19.80
CA ILE A 150 -27.76 17.23 -19.51
C ILE A 150 -28.08 18.74 -19.37
N PRO A 151 -27.75 19.37 -18.22
CA PRO A 151 -27.87 20.82 -18.06
C PRO A 151 -27.14 21.59 -19.15
N GLN A 152 -27.79 22.63 -19.69
CA GLN A 152 -27.28 23.38 -20.85
C GLN A 152 -25.91 24.04 -20.60
N ASN A 153 -25.64 24.46 -19.36
CA ASN A 153 -24.33 24.97 -18.95
C ASN A 153 -23.20 23.95 -19.12
N ILE A 154 -23.46 22.66 -18.90
CA ILE A 154 -22.45 21.59 -19.08
C ILE A 154 -22.24 21.33 -20.57
N LEU A 155 -23.30 21.40 -21.37
CA LEU A 155 -23.22 21.26 -22.82
C LEU A 155 -22.37 22.38 -23.42
N GLU A 156 -22.67 23.64 -23.08
CA GLU A 156 -21.91 24.81 -23.52
C GLU A 156 -20.44 24.73 -23.09
N TYR A 157 -20.17 24.37 -21.84
CA TYR A 157 -18.81 24.19 -21.33
C TYR A 157 -18.05 23.09 -22.08
N GLY A 158 -18.70 21.95 -22.30
CA GLY A 158 -18.13 20.82 -23.03
C GLY A 158 -17.81 21.15 -24.48
N THR A 159 -18.74 21.83 -25.18
CA THR A 159 -18.55 22.26 -26.56
C THR A 159 -17.45 23.32 -26.66
N ALA A 160 -17.40 24.29 -25.75
CA ALA A 160 -16.34 25.31 -25.71
C ALA A 160 -14.94 24.71 -25.50
N ARG A 161 -14.84 23.61 -24.75
CA ARG A 161 -13.58 22.88 -24.50
C ARG A 161 -13.29 21.77 -25.53
N GLY A 162 -14.19 21.52 -26.47
CA GLY A 162 -14.05 20.45 -27.46
C GLY A 162 -14.08 19.04 -26.85
N TYR A 163 -14.79 18.85 -25.74
CA TYR A 163 -14.93 17.54 -25.10
C TYR A 163 -15.96 16.66 -25.80
N THR A 164 -15.78 15.34 -25.69
CA THR A 164 -16.77 14.38 -26.18
C THR A 164 -17.92 14.30 -25.18
N ILE A 165 -19.13 14.61 -25.63
CA ILE A 165 -20.33 14.68 -24.80
C ILE A 165 -21.23 13.49 -25.15
N MET A 166 -21.89 12.92 -24.15
CA MET A 166 -22.81 11.79 -24.32
C MET A 166 -23.94 12.18 -25.29
N GLY A 167 -24.17 11.37 -26.32
CA GLY A 167 -25.26 11.56 -27.29
C GLY A 167 -25.10 12.75 -28.26
N VAL A 168 -23.96 13.46 -28.26
CA VAL A 168 -23.69 14.58 -29.16
C VAL A 168 -22.44 14.31 -30.00
N GLY A 169 -22.59 14.36 -31.33
CA GLY A 169 -21.50 14.13 -32.27
C GLY A 169 -21.21 12.64 -32.51
N PRO A 170 -20.11 12.32 -33.22
CA PRO A 170 -19.75 10.93 -33.50
C PRO A 170 -19.33 10.20 -32.22
N PRO A 171 -19.61 8.89 -32.11
CA PRO A 171 -19.18 8.11 -30.97
C PRO A 171 -17.65 8.13 -30.85
N PRO A 172 -17.10 8.12 -29.62
CA PRO A 172 -15.66 8.08 -29.41
C PRO A 172 -14.96 6.93 -30.15
N LEU A 173 -13.69 7.12 -30.53
CA LEU A 173 -12.90 6.12 -31.25
C LEU A 173 -12.80 4.78 -30.50
N TRP A 174 -12.76 4.83 -29.17
CA TRP A 174 -12.66 3.63 -28.33
C TRP A 174 -13.89 2.73 -28.40
N CYS A 175 -15.04 3.23 -28.84
CA CYS A 175 -16.22 2.40 -29.10
C CYS A 175 -16.01 1.40 -30.25
N LYS A 176 -15.06 1.69 -31.17
CA LYS A 176 -14.74 0.82 -32.32
C LYS A 176 -13.58 -0.13 -32.05
N TRP A 177 -12.97 -0.08 -30.87
CA TRP A 177 -11.86 -0.96 -30.52
C TRP A 177 -12.35 -2.38 -30.23
N THR A 178 -11.50 -3.39 -30.45
CA THR A 178 -11.80 -4.79 -30.16
C THR A 178 -12.25 -5.01 -28.71
N ILE A 179 -11.68 -4.22 -27.79
CA ILE A 179 -12.13 -4.12 -26.41
C ILE A 179 -12.41 -2.63 -26.13
N PRO A 180 -13.68 -2.21 -25.98
CA PRO A 180 -14.03 -0.80 -25.83
C PRO A 180 -13.74 -0.29 -24.41
N LEU A 181 -12.47 0.03 -24.15
CA LEU A 181 -11.98 0.53 -22.86
C LEU A 181 -11.86 2.06 -22.87
N SER A 182 -12.85 2.72 -22.27
CA SER A 182 -12.83 4.16 -22.04
C SER A 182 -11.62 4.61 -21.21
N TYR A 183 -11.24 3.82 -20.20
CA TYR A 183 -10.14 4.17 -19.28
C TYR A 183 -8.81 4.32 -20.02
N SER A 184 -8.45 3.34 -20.86
CA SER A 184 -7.23 3.38 -21.66
C SER A 184 -7.23 4.53 -22.67
N HIS A 185 -8.40 4.84 -23.25
CA HIS A 185 -8.51 5.96 -24.18
C HIS A 185 -8.31 7.31 -23.50
N VAL A 186 -8.91 7.52 -22.32
CA VAL A 186 -8.75 8.75 -21.54
C VAL A 186 -7.30 8.91 -21.09
N GLN A 187 -6.70 7.83 -20.61
CA GLN A 187 -5.29 7.78 -20.22
C GLN A 187 -4.36 8.18 -21.37
N ASN A 188 -4.58 7.65 -22.56
CA ASN A 188 -3.77 7.95 -23.74
C ASN A 188 -4.01 9.37 -24.29
N SER A 189 -5.28 9.78 -24.44
CA SER A 189 -5.63 11.00 -25.20
C SER A 189 -5.56 12.28 -24.38
N HIS A 190 -5.86 12.20 -23.07
CA HIS A 190 -5.89 13.39 -22.21
C HIS A 190 -4.69 13.48 -21.27
N TRP A 191 -4.14 12.33 -20.89
CA TRP A 191 -3.03 12.27 -19.94
C TRP A 191 -1.71 11.86 -20.58
N ASP A 192 -1.70 11.34 -21.81
CA ASP A 192 -0.53 10.78 -22.48
C ASP A 192 0.33 9.86 -21.58
N VAL A 193 -0.35 9.02 -20.79
CA VAL A 193 0.34 8.03 -19.96
C VAL A 193 0.65 6.78 -20.77
N GLY A 194 1.85 6.24 -20.57
CA GLY A 194 2.33 5.06 -21.27
C GLY A 194 3.75 4.74 -20.88
N PHE A 195 4.27 3.61 -21.37
CA PHE A 195 5.63 3.19 -21.09
C PHE A 195 6.63 4.27 -21.54
N LEU A 196 7.35 4.85 -20.58
CA LEU A 196 8.39 5.88 -20.77
C LEU A 196 7.95 7.17 -21.49
N ARG A 197 6.66 7.40 -21.72
CA ARG A 197 6.20 8.60 -22.45
C ARG A 197 6.45 9.90 -21.71
N TYR A 198 6.47 9.86 -20.38
CA TYR A 198 6.70 11.03 -19.54
C TYR A 198 8.19 11.39 -19.34
N PHE A 199 9.12 10.62 -19.91
CA PHE A 199 10.56 10.80 -19.72
C PHE A 199 11.10 11.89 -20.65
N GLU A 200 10.70 13.14 -20.38
CA GLU A 200 11.21 14.33 -21.06
C GLU A 200 12.10 15.16 -20.13
N VAL A 201 13.10 15.86 -20.69
CA VAL A 201 14.00 16.74 -19.93
C VAL A 201 13.23 17.85 -19.19
N LYS A 202 12.12 18.32 -19.78
CA LYS A 202 11.24 19.33 -19.16
C LYS A 202 10.63 18.86 -17.84
N GLN A 203 10.50 17.55 -17.64
CA GLN A 203 9.88 16.95 -16.47
C GLN A 203 10.87 16.66 -15.34
N VAL A 204 12.17 16.94 -15.51
CA VAL A 204 13.21 16.72 -14.49
C VAL A 204 12.84 17.28 -13.10
N PRO A 205 12.26 18.49 -12.97
CA PRO A 205 11.82 19.00 -11.66
C PRO A 205 10.80 18.07 -10.97
N ASN A 206 9.93 17.42 -11.74
CA ASN A 206 8.93 16.50 -11.22
C ASN A 206 9.55 15.18 -10.77
N PHE A 207 10.56 14.70 -11.48
CA PHE A 207 11.35 13.56 -11.04
C PHE A 207 12.09 13.85 -9.73
N LEU A 208 12.65 15.06 -9.59
CA LEU A 208 13.29 15.49 -8.34
C LEU A 208 12.29 15.55 -7.18
N LEU A 209 11.07 16.04 -7.43
CA LEU A 209 9.99 16.07 -6.45
C LEU A 209 9.60 14.64 -6.00
N ALA A 210 9.41 13.71 -6.92
CA ALA A 210 9.04 12.33 -6.56
C ALA A 210 10.19 11.49 -6.00
N SER A 211 11.45 11.92 -6.22
CA SER A 211 12.64 11.15 -5.88
C SER A 211 12.73 10.70 -4.42
N PRO A 212 12.42 11.51 -3.38
CA PRO A 212 12.61 11.08 -2.01
C PRO A 212 11.66 9.92 -1.65
N MET A 213 10.43 9.93 -2.17
CA MET A 213 9.49 8.81 -1.95
C MET A 213 10.00 7.53 -2.61
N ILE A 214 10.48 7.60 -3.85
CA ILE A 214 11.04 6.45 -4.56
C ILE A 214 12.28 5.92 -3.84
N VAL A 215 13.19 6.79 -3.40
CA VAL A 215 14.38 6.42 -2.64
C VAL A 215 13.99 5.72 -1.33
N ILE A 216 13.02 6.24 -0.57
CA ILE A 216 12.53 5.58 0.66
C ILE A 216 11.99 4.19 0.35
N CYS A 217 11.20 4.03 -0.73
CA CYS A 217 10.67 2.72 -1.14
C CYS A 217 11.79 1.74 -1.53
N MET A 218 12.79 2.21 -2.26
CA MET A 218 13.94 1.39 -2.66
C MET A 218 14.78 0.99 -1.45
N LEU A 219 15.07 1.90 -0.52
CA LEU A 219 15.78 1.60 0.72
C LEU A 219 15.01 0.62 1.61
N THR A 220 13.70 0.78 1.68
CA THR A 220 12.78 -0.13 2.37
C THR A 220 12.92 -1.55 1.82
N ALA A 221 12.83 -1.69 0.49
CA ALA A 221 12.95 -2.98 -0.19
C ALA A 221 14.34 -3.58 -0.05
N LEU A 222 15.39 -2.79 -0.29
CA LEU A 222 16.78 -3.24 -0.17
C LEU A 222 17.08 -3.74 1.24
N ARG A 223 16.69 -3.01 2.29
CA ARG A 223 16.92 -3.45 3.68
C ARG A 223 16.23 -4.78 3.96
N TYR A 224 14.95 -4.91 3.59
CA TYR A 224 14.19 -6.13 3.84
C TYR A 224 14.77 -7.32 3.07
N ILE A 225 15.02 -7.14 1.76
CA ILE A 225 15.53 -8.20 0.88
C ILE A 225 16.95 -8.61 1.28
N SER A 226 17.83 -7.68 1.61
CA SER A 226 19.20 -7.99 2.04
C SER A 226 19.23 -8.80 3.33
N LYS A 227 18.35 -8.51 4.30
CA LYS A 227 18.24 -9.31 5.54
C LYS A 227 17.60 -10.67 5.32
N ASN A 228 16.58 -10.75 4.45
CA ASN A 228 15.79 -11.94 4.20
C ASN A 228 16.01 -12.51 2.79
N LEU A 229 17.25 -12.57 2.30
CA LEU A 229 17.55 -12.84 0.88
C LEU A 229 16.99 -14.18 0.38
N LYS A 230 17.26 -15.28 1.10
CA LYS A 230 16.76 -16.62 0.72
C LYS A 230 15.23 -16.70 0.74
N TYR A 231 14.60 -16.03 1.71
CA TYR A 231 13.15 -15.98 1.83
C TYR A 231 12.52 -15.12 0.74
N SER A 232 13.13 -13.98 0.43
CA SER A 232 12.67 -13.04 -0.60
C SER A 232 12.79 -13.60 -2.01
N ILE A 233 13.89 -14.33 -2.32
CA ILE A 233 14.08 -15.01 -3.61
C ILE A 233 13.00 -16.09 -3.82
N THR A 234 12.63 -16.80 -2.75
CA THR A 234 11.52 -17.77 -2.81
C THR A 234 10.14 -17.12 -2.73
N LEU A 235 10.06 -15.78 -2.74
CA LEU A 235 8.85 -14.98 -2.52
C LEU A 235 8.09 -15.38 -1.25
N GLY A 236 8.74 -16.01 -0.26
CA GLY A 236 8.08 -16.59 0.90
C GLY A 236 7.12 -17.75 0.57
N LEU A 237 7.15 -18.24 -0.67
CA LEU A 237 6.43 -19.40 -1.18
C LEU A 237 7.18 -20.71 -0.88
N GLY A 238 8.43 -20.61 -0.43
CA GLY A 238 9.28 -21.75 -0.06
C GLY A 238 8.89 -22.42 1.26
N ARG A 239 9.41 -23.64 1.44
CA ARG A 239 9.20 -24.46 2.64
C ARG A 239 9.61 -23.67 3.89
N LYS A 240 8.75 -23.65 4.92
CA LYS A 240 9.21 -23.43 6.29
C LYS A 240 10.22 -24.53 6.61
N SER A 241 11.50 -24.25 6.41
CA SER A 241 12.56 -25.05 7.01
C SER A 241 12.68 -24.60 8.45
N TYR A 242 11.68 -24.92 9.27
CA TYR A 242 11.86 -25.15 10.69
C TYR A 242 10.71 -26.04 11.16
N ILE A 243 11.06 -27.29 11.42
CA ILE A 243 10.39 -28.07 12.45
C ILE A 243 10.50 -27.21 13.72
N HIS A 244 9.46 -26.45 14.07
CA HIS A 244 9.24 -26.22 15.50
C HIS A 244 8.80 -27.57 16.04
N LYS A 245 9.80 -28.31 16.53
CA LYS A 245 9.59 -29.25 17.63
C LYS A 245 8.70 -28.49 18.62
N LYS A 246 7.57 -29.08 18.99
CA LYS A 246 6.85 -28.67 20.21
C LYS A 246 7.89 -28.65 21.34
N SER A 247 8.40 -27.47 21.66
CA SER A 247 9.07 -27.18 22.92
C SER A 247 8.52 -25.84 23.35
N ASP A 248 7.57 -25.93 24.28
CA ASP A 248 6.99 -24.90 25.14
C ASP A 248 6.54 -23.56 24.54
N ALA A 249 5.23 -23.40 24.60
CA ALA A 249 4.55 -22.12 24.50
C ALA A 249 5.01 -21.19 25.63
N SER A 250 5.94 -20.28 25.36
CA SER A 250 6.10 -19.07 26.20
C SER A 250 6.87 -17.90 25.59
N VAL A 251 7.57 -18.02 24.45
CA VAL A 251 8.29 -16.87 23.86
C VAL A 251 8.13 -16.87 22.34
N PRO A 252 7.56 -15.83 21.71
CA PRO A 252 7.66 -15.64 20.26
C PRO A 252 9.14 -15.47 19.90
N ASP A 253 9.65 -16.28 18.96
CA ASP A 253 11.03 -16.14 18.48
C ASP A 253 11.31 -14.69 18.06
N LEU A 254 12.43 -14.11 18.52
CA LEU A 254 12.83 -12.71 18.28
C LEU A 254 12.97 -12.34 16.78
N LYS A 255 12.86 -13.32 15.86
CA LYS A 255 12.85 -13.10 14.40
C LYS A 255 11.47 -12.76 13.83
N ASP A 256 10.40 -12.91 14.61
CA ASP A 256 9.01 -12.66 14.18
C ASP A 256 8.46 -11.28 14.63
N THR A 257 9.31 -10.42 15.18
CA THR A 257 8.92 -9.09 15.70
C THR A 257 9.58 -7.97 14.90
N GLY A 258 8.82 -6.89 14.68
CA GLY A 258 9.27 -5.70 13.96
C GLY A 258 9.16 -5.79 12.44
N PHE A 259 9.80 -4.83 11.76
CA PHE A 259 9.76 -4.68 10.30
C PHE A 259 10.34 -5.89 9.55
N ASP A 260 11.32 -6.58 10.16
CA ASP A 260 12.04 -7.69 9.54
C ASP A 260 11.25 -9.02 9.56
N SER A 261 10.04 -9.03 10.14
CA SER A 261 9.13 -10.19 10.18
C SER A 261 8.83 -10.75 8.78
N GLU A 262 8.67 -12.07 8.68
CA GLU A 262 8.27 -12.77 7.44
C GLU A 262 6.93 -12.25 6.87
N LYS A 263 6.04 -11.77 7.75
CA LYS A 263 4.71 -11.25 7.38
C LYS A 263 4.78 -9.96 6.54
N CYS A 264 5.90 -9.24 6.60
CA CYS A 264 6.08 -7.98 5.86
C CYS A 264 6.36 -8.20 4.37
N LEU A 265 6.87 -9.37 3.95
CA LEU A 265 7.30 -9.63 2.58
C LEU A 265 6.22 -9.34 1.51
N PRO A 266 4.96 -9.82 1.63
CA PRO A 266 3.95 -9.57 0.61
C PRO A 266 3.68 -8.09 0.40
N TYR A 267 3.80 -7.29 1.46
CA TYR A 267 3.61 -5.86 1.41
C TYR A 267 4.80 -5.13 0.77
N VAL A 268 6.02 -5.60 1.00
CA VAL A 268 7.23 -5.09 0.31
C VAL A 268 7.16 -5.39 -1.19
N LEU A 269 6.73 -6.61 -1.56
CA LEU A 269 6.55 -7.00 -2.96
C LEU A 269 5.47 -6.17 -3.66
N HIS A 270 4.33 -5.95 -2.98
CA HIS A 270 3.28 -5.07 -3.49
C HIS A 270 3.78 -3.63 -3.69
N MET A 271 4.50 -3.07 -2.72
CA MET A 271 5.12 -1.75 -2.84
C MET A 271 6.08 -1.67 -4.02
N LEU A 272 6.95 -2.66 -4.21
CA LEU A 272 7.87 -2.70 -5.36
C LEU A 272 7.11 -2.74 -6.70
N ALA A 273 6.07 -3.58 -6.80
CA ALA A 273 5.24 -3.64 -7.99
C ALA A 273 4.59 -2.28 -8.31
N MET A 274 4.11 -1.58 -7.28
CA MET A 274 3.52 -0.24 -7.39
C MET A 274 4.56 0.80 -7.81
N VAL A 275 5.77 0.77 -7.24
CA VAL A 275 6.87 1.69 -7.62
C VAL A 275 7.28 1.48 -9.07
N ILE A 276 7.46 0.22 -9.50
CA ILE A 276 7.81 -0.13 -10.88
C ILE A 276 6.70 0.35 -11.83
N PHE A 277 5.44 0.03 -11.52
CA PHE A 277 4.31 0.47 -12.33
C PHE A 277 4.23 2.01 -12.42
N GLY A 278 4.31 2.69 -11.28
CA GLY A 278 4.24 4.15 -11.20
C GLY A 278 5.38 4.84 -11.95
N PHE A 279 6.60 4.33 -11.83
CA PHE A 279 7.78 4.92 -12.47
C PHE A 279 7.77 4.80 -13.99
N PHE A 280 7.34 3.65 -14.53
CA PHE A 280 7.41 3.40 -15.97
C PHE A 280 6.14 3.79 -16.73
N PHE A 281 4.97 3.78 -16.09
CA PHE A 281 3.67 3.89 -16.77
C PHE A 281 2.81 5.07 -16.31
N MET A 282 3.18 5.79 -15.25
CA MET A 282 2.44 6.95 -14.75
C MET A 282 3.28 8.21 -14.78
N HIS A 283 2.60 9.36 -14.70
CA HIS A 283 3.27 10.63 -14.42
C HIS A 283 3.94 10.58 -13.06
N ILE A 284 5.22 10.93 -13.02
CA ILE A 284 6.06 10.74 -11.84
C ILE A 284 5.55 11.50 -10.61
N GLN A 285 4.90 12.65 -10.81
CA GLN A 285 4.31 13.47 -9.76
C GLN A 285 3.29 12.66 -8.93
N VAL A 286 2.43 11.91 -9.64
CA VAL A 286 1.33 11.14 -9.05
C VAL A 286 1.85 9.93 -8.24
N VAL A 287 3.09 9.49 -8.46
CA VAL A 287 3.67 8.31 -7.81
C VAL A 287 3.70 8.46 -6.30
N THR A 288 4.03 9.65 -5.78
CA THR A 288 4.06 9.90 -4.33
C THR A 288 2.70 9.67 -3.69
N ARG A 289 1.63 10.22 -4.28
CA ARG A 289 0.26 10.04 -3.81
C ARG A 289 -0.21 8.59 -3.97
N PHE A 290 0.08 7.99 -5.12
CA PHE A 290 -0.28 6.62 -5.46
C PHE A 290 0.29 5.61 -4.45
N ILE A 291 1.56 5.78 -4.08
CA ILE A 291 2.24 4.95 -3.10
C ILE A 291 1.70 5.22 -1.69
N ALA A 292 1.59 6.50 -1.30
CA ALA A 292 1.16 6.90 0.04
C ALA A 292 -0.23 6.37 0.42
N SER A 293 -1.16 6.28 -0.54
CA SER A 293 -2.51 5.76 -0.31
C SER A 293 -2.62 4.24 -0.30
N SER A 294 -1.65 3.54 -0.88
CA SER A 294 -1.77 2.11 -1.17
C SER A 294 -0.83 1.24 -0.34
N CYS A 295 0.30 1.78 0.13
CA CYS A 295 1.37 1.00 0.75
C CYS A 295 1.58 1.37 2.24
N PRO A 296 1.21 0.49 3.20
CA PRO A 296 1.42 0.76 4.63
C PRO A 296 2.89 0.61 5.08
N VAL A 297 3.69 -0.16 4.33
CA VAL A 297 5.07 -0.55 4.67
C VAL A 297 6.01 0.62 4.81
N ILE A 298 5.81 1.67 4.03
CA ILE A 298 6.70 2.85 4.05
C ILE A 298 6.64 3.52 5.42
N TYR A 299 5.44 3.61 6.00
CA TYR A 299 5.26 4.16 7.33
C TYR A 299 5.90 3.28 8.41
N TRP A 300 5.85 1.95 8.24
CA TRP A 300 6.52 1.02 9.16
C TRP A 300 8.05 1.13 9.07
N TYR A 301 8.60 1.26 7.87
CA TYR A 301 10.03 1.45 7.65
C TYR A 301 10.51 2.77 8.22
N VAL A 302 9.81 3.87 7.90
CA VAL A 302 10.15 5.20 8.40
C VAL A 302 10.07 5.24 9.92
N ALA A 303 9.05 4.63 10.52
CA ALA A 303 8.94 4.51 11.98
C ALA A 303 10.13 3.74 12.57
N MET A 304 10.57 2.66 11.93
CA MET A 304 11.69 1.83 12.41
C MET A 304 13.02 2.57 12.31
N VAL A 305 13.30 3.25 11.20
CA VAL A 305 14.52 4.05 11.02
C VAL A 305 14.59 5.20 12.02
N THR A 306 13.43 5.75 12.36
CA THR A 306 13.32 6.93 13.22
C THR A 306 13.26 6.54 14.70
N SER A 307 13.08 5.27 15.06
CA SER A 307 13.10 4.80 16.45
C SER A 307 14.51 4.57 16.97
N SER A 308 14.75 4.98 18.23
CA SER A 308 16.00 4.70 18.94
C SER A 308 16.11 3.19 19.23
N GLN A 309 17.34 2.69 19.41
CA GLN A 309 17.55 1.30 19.81
C GLN A 309 16.86 0.99 21.14
N GLU A 310 16.82 1.95 22.07
CA GLU A 310 16.12 1.84 23.34
C GLU A 310 14.60 1.68 23.17
N GLU A 311 13.94 2.45 22.29
CA GLU A 311 12.49 2.32 21.98
C GLU A 311 12.12 0.98 21.31
N LEU A 312 13.08 0.39 20.57
CA LEU A 312 12.94 -0.92 19.94
C LEU A 312 13.16 -2.07 20.96
N GLU A 313 13.89 -1.79 22.03
CA GLU A 313 14.22 -2.73 23.12
C GLU A 313 13.28 -2.63 24.33
N GLU A 314 12.55 -1.52 24.51
CA GLU A 314 11.65 -1.23 25.65
C GLU A 314 10.48 -2.23 25.83
N LYS A 315 10.32 -3.18 24.91
CA LYS A 315 9.40 -4.32 25.03
C LYS A 315 10.06 -5.67 25.34
N GLN A 316 11.38 -5.75 25.39
CA GLN A 316 12.07 -6.92 25.95
C GLN A 316 11.88 -7.01 27.47
N THR A 317 11.68 -5.87 28.15
CA THR A 317 11.25 -5.84 29.54
C THR A 317 9.74 -6.03 29.63
N ASN A 318 9.35 -7.22 30.08
CA ASN A 318 7.97 -7.63 30.31
C ASN A 318 7.12 -6.51 30.94
N ARG A 319 5.95 -6.24 30.35
CA ARG A 319 4.89 -5.38 30.92
C ARG A 319 4.38 -5.85 32.30
N TYR A 320 4.87 -6.99 32.77
CA TYR A 320 4.60 -7.62 34.08
C TYR A 320 5.79 -7.55 35.04
N ASN A 321 6.93 -6.95 34.63
CA ASN A 321 8.08 -6.77 35.51
C ASN A 321 7.86 -5.52 36.38
N ILE A 322 6.89 -5.61 37.29
CA ILE A 322 6.49 -4.54 38.21
C ILE A 322 7.72 -4.05 39.01
N PHE A 323 8.68 -4.93 39.29
CA PHE A 323 9.91 -4.59 40.01
C PHE A 323 10.90 -3.72 39.23
N ALA A 324 10.92 -3.78 37.90
CA ALA A 324 11.73 -2.88 37.08
C ALA A 324 11.10 -1.49 37.02
N GLN A 325 9.77 -1.42 36.85
CA GLN A 325 9.02 -0.16 36.84
C GLN A 325 9.08 0.59 38.17
N VAL A 326 9.16 -0.12 39.30
CA VAL A 326 9.31 0.50 40.63
C VAL A 326 10.72 1.06 40.84
N LYS A 327 11.76 0.44 40.26
CA LYS A 327 13.13 0.97 40.28
C LYS A 327 13.29 2.22 39.44
N ASP A 328 12.70 2.24 38.24
CA ASP A 328 12.72 3.41 37.37
C ASP A 328 11.91 4.58 37.96
N LYS A 329 10.77 4.31 38.60
CA LYS A 329 10.00 5.35 39.32
C LYS A 329 10.76 5.97 40.49
N GLN A 330 11.53 5.18 41.23
CA GLN A 330 12.32 5.72 42.34
C GLN A 330 13.53 6.56 41.87
N GLN A 331 13.96 6.43 40.61
CA GLN A 331 15.01 7.27 40.02
C GLN A 331 14.47 8.47 39.23
N SER A 332 13.24 8.39 38.68
CA SER A 332 12.63 9.48 37.89
C SER A 332 12.01 10.59 38.75
N ASP A 333 11.63 10.31 40.00
CA ASP A 333 11.04 11.30 40.93
C ASP A 333 11.99 12.46 41.33
N LEU A 334 13.25 12.45 40.87
CA LEU A 334 14.21 13.53 41.13
C LEU A 334 14.43 14.50 39.95
N GLN A 335 13.90 14.24 38.75
CA GLN A 335 14.05 15.13 37.59
C GLN A 335 13.00 14.84 36.49
N GLU A 336 11.74 15.25 36.69
CA GLU A 336 10.78 15.36 35.59
C GLU A 336 10.44 16.83 35.32
N PRO A 337 10.73 17.37 34.12
CA PRO A 337 10.06 18.57 33.64
C PRO A 337 8.63 18.19 33.21
N GLU A 338 7.66 18.99 33.63
CA GLU A 338 6.22 18.85 33.37
C GLU A 338 5.89 18.29 31.97
N GLU A 339 5.33 17.06 31.90
CA GLU A 339 4.80 16.49 30.67
C GLU A 339 3.62 17.33 30.16
N SER A 340 3.90 18.26 29.24
CA SER A 340 2.86 19.03 28.56
C SER A 340 2.00 18.11 27.68
N ALA A 341 0.69 18.37 27.58
CA ALA A 341 -0.25 17.61 26.75
C ALA A 341 0.10 17.55 25.23
N PHE A 342 1.14 18.28 24.79
CA PHE A 342 1.66 18.30 23.43
C PHE A 342 2.94 17.47 23.22
N ASP A 343 3.48 16.82 24.26
CA ASP A 343 4.67 15.96 24.16
C ASP A 343 4.32 14.58 23.59
N ASN A 344 4.03 14.55 22.29
CA ASN A 344 3.98 13.32 21.52
C ASN A 344 5.39 12.86 21.13
N LEU A 345 5.57 11.55 20.90
CA LEU A 345 6.83 10.94 20.46
C LEU A 345 7.47 11.69 19.27
N LEU A 346 6.64 12.13 18.31
CA LEU A 346 7.09 12.87 17.14
C LEU A 346 7.54 14.30 17.49
N THR A 347 6.83 14.98 18.40
CA THR A 347 7.20 16.32 18.89
C THR A 347 8.53 16.27 19.63
N ARG A 348 8.75 15.25 20.47
CA ARG A 348 10.01 15.02 21.20
C ARG A 348 11.18 14.79 20.25
N GLN A 349 10.97 14.05 19.16
CA GLN A 349 12.00 13.79 18.15
C GLN A 349 12.30 15.01 17.27
N LEU A 350 11.29 15.81 16.95
CA LEU A 350 11.48 17.09 16.26
C LEU A 350 12.23 18.09 17.15
N ARG A 351 11.94 18.12 18.45
CA ARG A 351 12.64 18.97 19.44
C ARG A 351 14.11 18.57 19.59
N ASN A 352 14.42 17.28 19.53
CA ASN A 352 15.78 16.74 19.64
C ASN A 352 16.46 16.54 18.27
N ILE A 353 16.12 17.32 17.25
CA ILE A 353 16.70 17.22 15.90
C ILE A 353 18.24 17.24 15.91
N HIS A 354 18.86 17.99 16.82
CA HIS A 354 20.31 18.13 16.87
C HIS A 354 21.04 16.84 17.29
N ASN A 355 20.38 15.97 18.06
CA ASN A 355 20.97 14.71 18.56
C ASN A 355 20.66 13.50 17.66
N ASN A 356 19.81 13.68 16.65
CA ASN A 356 19.42 12.61 15.75
C ASN A 356 20.45 12.43 14.62
N SER A 357 20.53 11.20 14.09
CA SER A 357 21.31 10.92 12.88
C SER A 357 20.82 11.74 11.69
N PHE A 358 21.75 12.15 10.81
CA PHE A 358 21.47 12.93 9.61
C PHE A 358 20.33 12.34 8.76
N SER A 359 20.31 11.01 8.60
CA SER A 359 19.28 10.31 7.82
C SER A 359 17.87 10.45 8.43
N ILE A 360 17.76 10.47 9.76
CA ILE A 360 16.48 10.63 10.46
C ILE A 360 15.96 12.05 10.24
N ASN A 361 16.84 13.04 10.42
CA ASN A 361 16.50 14.44 10.21
C ASN A 361 16.06 14.71 8.77
N LEU A 362 16.71 14.08 7.79
CA LEU A 362 16.35 14.22 6.39
C LEU A 362 14.94 13.68 6.10
N ILE A 363 14.57 12.53 6.67
CA ILE A 363 13.23 11.94 6.49
C ILE A 363 12.16 12.80 7.18
N LEU A 364 12.40 13.22 8.43
CA LEU A 364 11.47 14.08 9.16
C LEU A 364 11.28 15.42 8.44
N LEU A 365 12.37 16.04 8.00
CA LEU A 365 12.35 17.27 7.22
C LEU A 365 11.54 17.10 5.93
N TYR A 366 11.76 16.00 5.19
CA TYR A 366 11.00 15.70 3.99
C TYR A 366 9.49 15.60 4.26
N PHE A 367 9.07 14.84 5.28
CA PHE A 367 7.65 14.70 5.62
C PHE A 367 7.04 16.05 6.05
N SER A 368 7.71 16.80 6.92
CA SER A 368 7.23 18.09 7.41
C SER A 368 7.17 19.16 6.31
N ILE A 369 8.20 19.25 5.46
CA ILE A 369 8.22 20.20 4.33
C ILE A 369 7.09 19.89 3.37
N TYR A 370 6.92 18.63 2.95
CA TYR A 370 5.85 18.27 2.02
C TYR A 370 4.46 18.51 2.59
N PHE A 371 4.27 18.24 3.88
CA PHE A 371 3.03 18.51 4.58
C PHE A 371 2.71 20.02 4.57
N ILE A 372 3.65 20.86 5.01
CA ILE A 372 3.43 22.31 5.14
C ILE A 372 3.34 22.98 3.77
N ILE A 373 4.38 22.83 2.94
CA ILE A 373 4.45 23.46 1.62
C ILE A 373 3.33 22.94 0.73
N GLY A 374 3.04 21.64 0.78
CA GLY A 374 1.96 21.07 -0.03
C GLY A 374 0.59 21.60 0.34
N THR A 375 0.33 21.78 1.63
CA THR A 375 -0.92 22.41 2.09
C THR A 375 -1.02 23.85 1.59
N VAL A 376 0.04 24.64 1.74
CA VAL A 376 0.06 26.04 1.29
C VAL A 376 -0.13 26.15 -0.22
N LEU A 377 0.58 25.35 -1.02
CA LEU A 377 0.49 25.42 -2.48
C LEU A 377 -0.86 24.93 -3.01
N HIS A 378 -1.42 23.88 -2.40
CA HIS A 378 -2.74 23.39 -2.76
C HIS A 378 -3.84 24.41 -2.49
N CYS A 379 -3.80 25.11 -1.36
CA CYS A 379 -4.74 26.21 -1.06
C CYS A 379 -4.64 27.36 -2.06
N ASN A 380 -3.50 27.53 -2.73
CA ASN A 380 -3.29 28.53 -3.78
C ASN A 380 -3.55 28.00 -5.20
N PHE A 381 -4.15 26.82 -5.35
CA PHE A 381 -4.41 26.16 -6.64
C PHE A 381 -3.17 25.94 -7.51
N LEU A 382 -1.98 25.88 -6.90
CA LEU A 382 -0.75 25.57 -7.60
C LEU A 382 -0.60 24.05 -7.74
N PRO A 383 -0.05 23.56 -8.86
CA PRO A 383 0.20 22.15 -9.04
C PRO A 383 1.29 21.70 -8.06
N TRP A 384 0.88 21.04 -6.99
CA TRP A 384 1.76 20.39 -6.03
C TRP A 384 1.36 18.94 -5.89
N THR A 385 2.32 18.04 -6.14
CA THR A 385 2.21 16.57 -6.14
C THR A 385 1.24 15.94 -7.13
#